data_AF-A0A7Y3ALH7-F1
#
_entry.id   AF-A0A7Y3ALH7-F1
#
_cell.length_a   1.000
_cell.length_b   1.000
_cell.length_c   1.000
_cell.angle_alpha   90.00
_cell.angle_beta   90.00
_cell.angle_gamma   90.00
#
_symmetry.space_group_name_H-M   'P 1'
#
loop_
_entity.id
_entity.type
_entity.pdbx_description
1 polymer ?
#
loop_
_entity_poly.entity_id
_entity_poly.type
_entity_poly.pdbx_seq_one_letter_code
_entity_poly.pdbx_strand_id
1 'polypeptide(L)'
;MSIEKLCKNDVALIGIMSDENSSFLRGAAAAPGFIRKALHCGSANLCSELGVDLAGNPRFVDVGDRKIARGDDNFLSIESEICTVLATGALPLVLGGDHSISYPVLRAVYR
;
A
#
# COMPACT_ATOMS: atom_id res chain seq x y z
N MET A 1 -10.30 4.66 -3.60
CA MET A 1 -11.60 4.21 -3.04
C MET A 1 -11.45 4.04 -1.53
N SER A 2 -12.54 4.07 -0.76
CA SER A 2 -12.50 3.81 0.70
C SER A 2 -12.38 2.31 0.98
N ILE A 3 -11.70 1.94 2.08
CA ILE A 3 -11.51 0.55 2.54
C ILE A 3 -12.86 -0.19 2.69
N GLU A 4 -13.92 0.53 3.02
CA GLU A 4 -15.29 0.01 3.19
C GLU A 4 -15.86 -0.71 1.95
N LYS A 5 -15.27 -0.51 0.76
CA LYS A 5 -15.72 -1.16 -0.48
C LYS A 5 -14.95 -2.45 -0.82
N LEU A 6 -13.94 -2.83 -0.02
CA LEU A 6 -13.17 -4.04 -0.26
C LEU A 6 -13.99 -5.29 0.02
N CYS A 7 -13.84 -6.28 -0.85
CA CYS A 7 -14.39 -7.62 -0.69
C CYS A 7 -13.29 -8.64 -0.40
N LYS A 8 -13.72 -9.81 0.07
CA LYS A 8 -12.81 -10.94 0.27
C LYS A 8 -12.07 -11.29 -1.03
N ASN A 9 -10.75 -11.50 -0.91
CA ASN A 9 -9.80 -11.80 -1.98
C ASN A 9 -9.55 -10.67 -2.99
N ASP A 10 -9.97 -9.44 -2.70
CA ASP A 10 -9.50 -8.28 -3.48
C ASP A 10 -8.02 -8.03 -3.19
N VAL A 11 -7.29 -7.54 -4.20
CA VAL A 11 -5.95 -6.99 -4.04
C VAL A 11 -6.08 -5.50 -3.74
N ALA A 12 -5.81 -5.11 -2.51
CA ALA A 12 -5.92 -3.74 -2.04
C ALA A 12 -4.57 -3.02 -2.16
N LEU A 13 -4.42 -2.17 -3.19
CA LEU A 13 -3.25 -1.32 -3.35
C LEU A 13 -3.33 -0.17 -2.33
N ILE A 14 -2.43 -0.18 -1.34
CA ILE A 14 -2.37 0.80 -0.25
C ILE A 14 -0.98 1.43 -0.19
N GLY A 15 -0.91 2.76 -0.05
CA GLY A 15 0.37 3.44 0.18
C GLY A 15 0.59 3.75 1.66
N ILE A 16 1.78 3.49 2.18
CA ILE A 16 2.21 3.87 3.52
C ILE A 16 3.34 4.89 3.40
N MET A 17 3.03 6.15 3.66
CA MET A 17 3.94 7.28 3.45
C MET A 17 4.84 7.50 4.69
N SER A 18 5.74 6.56 4.96
CA SER A 18 6.66 6.61 6.10
C SER A 18 8.09 6.28 5.66
N ASP A 19 9.03 7.16 5.99
CA ASP A 19 10.47 7.01 5.78
C ASP A 19 11.29 7.45 7.00
N GLU A 20 10.67 7.35 8.19
CA GLU A 20 11.23 7.86 9.44
C GLU A 20 12.53 7.15 9.84
N ASN A 21 12.68 5.87 9.48
CA ASN A 21 13.81 5.02 9.84
C ASN A 21 14.90 4.99 8.77
N SER A 22 14.81 5.83 7.74
CA SER A 22 15.86 5.98 6.73
C SER A 22 17.15 6.50 7.35
N SER A 23 18.26 5.77 7.15
CA SER A 23 19.56 6.05 7.79
C SER A 23 20.45 7.02 7.01
N PHE A 24 20.26 7.15 5.68
CA PHE A 24 21.10 7.98 4.82
C PHE A 24 20.32 9.12 4.15
N LEU A 25 19.32 8.79 3.33
CA LEU A 25 18.49 9.78 2.62
C LEU A 25 17.01 9.56 2.90
N ARG A 26 16.28 10.67 3.04
CA ARG A 26 14.82 10.70 3.13
C ARG A 26 14.21 11.14 1.80
N GLY A 27 12.93 10.84 1.61
CA GLY A 27 12.15 11.10 0.40
C GLY A 27 11.30 9.91 -0.03
N ALA A 28 11.61 8.70 0.46
CA ALA A 28 10.90 7.48 0.09
C ALA A 28 9.42 7.55 0.51
N ALA A 29 9.05 8.31 1.54
CA ALA A 29 7.65 8.52 1.92
C ALA A 29 6.78 9.13 0.81
N ALA A 30 7.38 9.79 -0.19
CA ALA A 30 6.66 10.32 -1.36
C ALA A 30 6.47 9.29 -2.48
N ALA A 31 7.12 8.12 -2.41
CA ALA A 31 7.11 7.10 -3.46
C ALA A 31 5.70 6.62 -3.85
N PRO A 32 4.74 6.37 -2.92
CA PRO A 32 3.43 5.85 -3.29
C PRO A 32 2.68 6.70 -4.33
N GLY A 33 2.76 8.03 -4.22
CA GLY A 33 2.15 8.95 -5.18
C GLY A 33 2.86 8.94 -6.54
N PHE A 34 4.19 8.89 -6.56
CA PHE A 34 4.96 8.83 -7.80
C PHE A 34 4.78 7.51 -8.54
N ILE A 35 4.70 6.39 -7.82
CA ILE A 35 4.44 5.06 -8.39
C ILE A 35 3.08 5.05 -9.10
N ARG A 36 2.02 5.57 -8.47
CA ARG A 36 0.70 5.68 -9.11
C ARG A 36 0.72 6.57 -10.34
N LYS A 37 1.40 7.71 -10.27
CA LYS A 37 1.55 8.60 -11.42
C LYS A 37 2.24 7.89 -12.59
N ALA A 38 3.30 7.13 -12.31
CA ALA A 38 3.99 6.33 -13.33
C ALA A 38 3.09 5.22 -13.90
N LEU A 39 2.32 4.55 -13.04
CA LEU A 39 1.38 3.50 -13.45
C LEU A 39 0.30 4.00 -14.42
N HIS A 40 -0.10 5.28 -14.30
CA HIS A 40 -1.12 5.91 -15.13
C HIS A 40 -0.56 6.96 -16.12
N CYS A 41 0.74 6.94 -16.43
CA CYS A 41 1.36 7.94 -17.31
C CYS A 41 1.04 7.77 -18.81
N GLY A 42 0.39 6.67 -19.20
CA GLY A 42 0.05 6.37 -20.59
C GLY A 42 1.20 5.81 -21.43
N SER A 43 2.42 5.73 -20.90
CA SER A 43 3.56 5.08 -21.57
C SER A 43 3.47 3.55 -21.57
N ALA A 44 2.67 2.99 -20.67
CA ALA A 44 2.41 1.55 -20.56
C ALA A 44 0.91 1.33 -20.31
N ASN A 45 0.45 0.12 -20.61
CA ASN A 45 -0.88 -0.33 -20.20
C ASN A 45 -0.81 -0.97 -18.79
N LEU A 46 -1.97 -1.32 -18.24
CA LEU A 46 -2.12 -1.98 -16.94
C LEU A 46 -2.13 -3.51 -17.04
N CYS A 47 -1.62 -4.08 -18.14
CA CYS A 47 -1.55 -5.51 -18.32
C CYS A 47 -0.22 -6.05 -17.76
N SER A 48 -0.29 -7.05 -16.90
CA SER A 48 0.91 -7.72 -16.39
C SER A 48 1.57 -8.60 -17.45
N GLU A 49 2.81 -9.02 -17.23
CA GLU A 49 3.52 -9.95 -18.13
C GLU A 49 2.84 -11.32 -18.24
N LEU A 50 1.98 -11.68 -17.28
CA LEU A 50 1.15 -12.89 -17.33
C LEU A 50 -0.17 -12.68 -18.12
N GLY A 51 -0.36 -11.51 -18.73
CA GLY A 51 -1.56 -11.18 -19.50
C GLY A 51 -2.78 -10.82 -18.64
N VAL A 52 -2.60 -10.51 -17.36
CA VAL A 52 -3.70 -10.07 -16.48
C VAL A 52 -3.90 -8.58 -16.66
N ASP A 53 -5.04 -8.18 -17.22
CA ASP A 53 -5.45 -6.77 -17.29
C ASP A 53 -5.91 -6.26 -15.92
N LEU A 54 -5.18 -5.32 -15.32
CA LEU A 54 -5.55 -4.70 -14.06
C LEU A 54 -6.55 -3.56 -14.23
N ALA A 55 -6.64 -2.93 -15.41
CA ALA A 55 -7.56 -1.81 -15.64
C ALA A 55 -9.03 -2.24 -15.58
N GLY A 56 -9.34 -3.39 -16.19
CA GLY A 56 -10.66 -3.99 -16.18
C GLY A 56 -10.94 -4.93 -15.00
N ASN A 57 -10.00 -5.10 -14.07
CA ASN A 57 -10.14 -6.08 -12.99
C ASN A 57 -10.80 -5.45 -11.75
N PRO A 58 -12.05 -5.81 -11.43
CA PRO A 58 -12.75 -5.25 -10.28
C PRO A 58 -12.14 -5.65 -8.92
N ARG A 59 -11.28 -6.69 -8.89
CA ARG A 59 -10.59 -7.14 -7.68
C ARG A 59 -9.31 -6.37 -7.39
N PHE A 60 -8.81 -5.54 -8.32
CA PHE A 60 -7.64 -4.69 -8.08
C PHE A 60 -8.11 -3.31 -7.65
N VAL A 61 -8.02 -3.02 -6.35
CA VAL A 61 -8.65 -1.84 -5.75
C VAL A 61 -7.60 -0.94 -5.12
N ASP A 62 -7.47 0.29 -5.63
CA ASP A 62 -6.62 1.32 -5.02
C ASP A 62 -7.35 2.02 -3.86
N VAL A 63 -6.86 1.81 -2.65
CA VAL A 63 -7.39 2.39 -1.40
C VAL A 63 -6.65 3.64 -0.95
N GLY A 64 -5.76 4.15 -1.80
CA GLY A 64 -5.02 5.40 -1.62
C GLY A 64 -3.89 5.29 -0.61
N ASP A 65 -3.43 6.46 -0.15
CA ASP A 65 -2.29 6.60 0.73
C ASP A 65 -2.71 6.82 2.19
N ARG A 66 -1.85 6.38 3.11
CA ARG A 66 -1.92 6.66 4.55
C ARG A 66 -0.69 7.45 4.94
N LYS A 67 -0.94 8.63 5.47
CA LYS A 67 0.09 9.44 6.12
C LYS A 67 0.25 8.90 7.53
N ILE A 68 1.45 8.48 7.87
CA ILE A 68 1.74 8.00 9.21
C ILE A 68 2.40 9.14 9.99
N ALA A 69 1.88 9.39 11.19
CA ALA A 69 2.50 10.34 12.10
C ALA A 69 3.87 9.82 12.54
N ARG A 70 4.82 10.74 12.70
CA ARG A 70 6.15 10.42 13.22
C ARG A 70 6.09 10.15 14.71
N GLY A 71 7.03 9.34 15.20
CA GLY A 71 7.20 9.01 16.60
C GLY A 71 6.97 7.54 16.91
N ASP A 72 6.96 7.22 18.20
CA ASP A 72 7.07 5.84 18.70
C ASP A 72 5.89 4.94 18.28
N ASP A 73 4.72 5.53 18.04
CA ASP A 73 3.49 4.83 17.65
C ASP A 73 3.35 4.62 16.12
N ASN A 74 4.34 5.01 15.33
CA ASN A 74 4.33 4.88 13.86
C ASN A 74 4.07 3.42 13.44
N PHE A 75 4.76 2.46 14.06
CA PHE A 75 4.56 1.04 13.75
C PHE A 75 3.17 0.53 14.14
N LEU A 76 2.62 0.96 15.28
CA LEU A 76 1.26 0.60 15.68
C LEU A 76 0.22 1.18 14.72
N SER A 77 0.46 2.39 14.21
CA SER A 77 -0.40 3.04 13.23
C SER A 77 -0.40 2.28 11.91
N ILE A 78 0.79 1.90 11.41
CA ILE A 78 0.91 1.07 10.18
C ILE A 78 0.22 -0.27 10.38
N GLU A 79 0.48 -0.95 11.49
CA GLU A 79 -0.14 -2.25 11.80
C GLU A 79 -1.68 -2.13 11.80
N SER A 80 -2.22 -1.10 12.45
CA SER A 80 -3.66 -0.85 12.51
C SER A 80 -4.27 -0.61 11.13
N GLU A 81 -3.65 0.22 10.29
CA GLU A 81 -4.10 0.47 8.92
C GLU A 81 -4.16 -0.84 8.10
N ILE A 82 -3.12 -1.67 8.20
CA ILE A 82 -3.10 -2.96 7.48
C ILE A 82 -4.15 -3.92 8.05
N CYS A 83 -4.36 -3.95 9.37
CA CYS A 83 -5.43 -4.73 9.98
C CYS A 83 -6.82 -4.32 9.46
N THR A 84 -7.07 -3.03 9.21
CA THR A 84 -8.37 -2.61 8.64
C THR A 84 -8.60 -3.17 7.23
N VAL A 85 -7.55 -3.28 6.41
CA VAL A 85 -7.63 -3.92 5.09
C VAL A 85 -7.86 -5.43 5.25
N LEU A 86 -7.07 -6.09 6.09
CA LEU A 86 -7.17 -7.54 6.32
C LEU A 86 -8.53 -7.96 6.90
N ALA A 87 -9.16 -7.11 7.73
CA ALA A 87 -10.49 -7.36 8.29
C ALA A 87 -11.59 -7.53 7.22
N THR A 88 -11.39 -6.99 6.02
CA THR A 88 -12.30 -7.16 4.87
C THR A 88 -12.10 -8.50 4.14
N GLY A 89 -11.04 -9.25 4.47
CA GLY A 89 -10.60 -10.44 3.76
C GLY A 89 -9.83 -10.14 2.47
N ALA A 90 -9.48 -8.87 2.21
CA ALA A 90 -8.63 -8.46 1.11
C ALA A 90 -7.14 -8.72 1.39
N LEU A 91 -6.35 -8.76 0.32
CA LEU A 91 -4.91 -8.96 0.33
C LEU A 91 -4.21 -7.61 0.13
N PRO A 92 -3.45 -7.09 1.12
CA PRO A 92 -2.78 -5.81 0.99
C PRO A 92 -1.58 -5.90 0.03
N LEU A 93 -1.56 -5.03 -0.98
CA LEU A 93 -0.39 -4.73 -1.80
C LEU A 93 0.14 -3.36 -1.39
N VAL A 94 1.21 -3.35 -0.60
CA VAL A 94 1.70 -2.14 0.08
C VAL A 94 2.77 -1.42 -0.74
N LEU A 95 2.50 -0.17 -1.10
CA LEU A 95 3.51 0.77 -1.59
C LEU A 95 4.12 1.50 -0.41
N GLY A 96 5.38 1.20 -0.11
CA GLY A 96 6.05 1.76 1.04
C GLY A 96 6.76 3.08 0.82
N GLY A 97 7.37 3.56 1.90
CA GLY A 97 8.50 4.46 1.86
C GLY A 97 9.80 3.68 2.11
N ASP A 98 10.34 3.77 3.33
CA ASP A 98 11.51 2.97 3.68
C ASP A 98 11.15 1.52 4.06
N HIS A 99 12.17 0.66 4.19
CA HIS A 99 11.95 -0.77 4.43
C HIS A 99 11.53 -1.09 5.89
N SER A 100 11.56 -0.14 6.82
CA SER A 100 11.16 -0.41 8.21
C SER A 100 9.67 -0.76 8.30
N ILE A 101 8.84 -0.22 7.40
CA ILE A 101 7.40 -0.46 7.39
C ILE A 101 7.04 -1.93 7.17
N SER A 102 7.94 -2.73 6.61
CA SER A 102 7.69 -4.17 6.39
C SER A 102 7.47 -4.91 7.70
N TYR A 103 8.11 -4.47 8.80
CA TYR A 103 7.92 -5.08 10.11
C TYR A 103 6.46 -4.99 10.62
N PRO A 104 5.86 -3.79 10.78
CA PRO A 104 4.46 -3.69 11.22
C PRO A 104 3.46 -4.26 10.20
N VAL A 105 3.76 -4.23 8.90
CA VAL A 105 2.94 -4.90 7.87
C VAL A 105 2.91 -6.41 8.09
N LEU A 106 4.07 -7.05 8.28
CA LEU A 106 4.15 -8.49 8.51
C LEU A 106 3.52 -8.89 9.85
N ARG A 107 3.65 -8.06 10.89
CA ARG A 107 2.94 -8.25 12.16
C ARG A 107 1.43 -8.29 11.99
N ALA A 108 0.88 -7.38 11.18
CA ALA A 108 -0.55 -7.36 10.88
C ALA A 108 -1.00 -8.61 10.09
N VAL A 109 -0.20 -9.04 9.10
CA VAL A 109 -0.51 -10.20 8.26
C VAL A 109 -0.42 -11.53 9.01
N TYR A 110 0.48 -11.63 10.00
CA TYR A 110 0.66 -12.86 10.78
C TYR A 110 -0.46 -13.10 11.81
N ARG A 111 -1.18 -12.06 12.22
CA ARG A 111 -2.27 -12.14 13.19
C ARG A 111 -3.48 -12.89 12.65
#